data_AF-A0A853CAS4-F1
#
_entry.id   AF-A0A853CAS4-F1
#
_cell.length_a   1.000
_cell.length_b   1.000
_cell.length_c   1.000
_cell.angle_alpha   90.00
_cell.angle_beta   90.00
_cell.angle_gamma   90.00
#
_symmetry.space_group_name_H-M   'P 1'
#
loop_
_entity.id
_entity.type
_entity.pdbx_description
1 polymer ?
#
loop_
_entity_poly.entity_id
_entity_poly.type
_entity_poly.pdbx_seq_one_letter_code
_entity_poly.pdbx_strand_id
1 'polypeptide(L)'
;MTAPTRSQAPWDLSFLKVGGLVTGAVAVVAALVVGLVLGWADAVGVLVGAAIVTAFFCVSGLVVAWAGRIADSYTLPAALGMFFVKALVLFALLGALPRDGWLDRLTLAWAVVVGALLWSGVQLRWVWTRKIFYVPPPPPPSTLD
;
A
#
# COMPACT_ATOMS: atom_id res chain seq x y z
N MET A 1 -29.77 24.42 13.80
CA MET A 1 -29.09 23.15 13.46
C MET A 1 -27.65 23.49 13.10
N THR A 2 -26.70 23.27 14.00
CA THR A 2 -25.28 23.52 13.73
C THR A 2 -24.75 22.43 12.81
N ALA A 3 -24.11 22.80 11.70
CA ALA A 3 -23.53 21.84 10.78
C ALA A 3 -22.54 20.93 11.54
N PRO A 4 -22.51 19.61 11.27
CA PRO A 4 -21.57 18.71 11.94
C PRO A 4 -20.14 19.18 11.71
N THR A 5 -19.42 19.41 12.81
CA THR A 5 -18.03 19.86 12.79
C THR A 5 -17.18 18.76 12.17
N ARG A 6 -16.67 18.98 10.94
CA ARG A 6 -15.76 18.01 10.30
C ARG A 6 -14.54 17.82 11.20
N SER A 7 -14.15 16.56 11.37
CA SER A 7 -12.85 16.19 11.94
C SER A 7 -11.76 16.95 11.19
N GLN A 8 -11.07 17.87 11.88
CA GLN A 8 -9.89 18.57 11.35
C GLN A 8 -8.63 17.68 11.44
N ALA A 9 -8.78 16.41 11.84
CA ALA A 9 -7.65 15.51 11.97
C ALA A 9 -7.04 15.25 10.58
N PRO A 10 -5.74 15.57 10.37
CA PRO A 10 -5.09 15.34 9.09
C PRO A 10 -5.02 13.85 8.76
N TRP A 11 -5.11 13.52 7.47
CA TRP A 11 -4.90 12.16 6.98
C TRP A 11 -3.51 11.65 7.36
N ASP A 12 -3.46 10.58 8.15
CA ASP A 12 -2.20 10.01 8.63
C ASP A 12 -1.64 8.97 7.64
N LEU A 13 -0.51 9.31 7.03
CA LEU A 13 0.21 8.49 6.05
C LEU A 13 1.43 7.77 6.66
N SER A 14 1.59 7.76 7.98
CA SER A 14 2.71 7.07 8.66
C SER A 14 2.78 5.58 8.33
N PHE A 15 1.66 4.94 8.00
CA PHE A 15 1.62 3.55 7.57
C PHE A 15 2.42 3.30 6.28
N LEU A 16 2.59 4.31 5.41
CA LEU A 16 3.41 4.16 4.19
C LEU A 16 4.88 3.90 4.53
N LYS A 17 5.40 4.53 5.59
CA LYS A 17 6.78 4.30 6.04
C LYS A 17 6.95 2.88 6.58
N VAL A 18 6.02 2.43 7.42
CA VAL A 18 6.05 1.09 8.00
C VAL A 18 5.86 0.03 6.91
N GLY A 19 4.89 0.22 6.02
CA GLY A 19 4.65 -0.65 4.87
C GLY A 19 5.89 -0.76 3.99
N GLY A 20 6.51 0.38 3.64
CA GLY A 20 7.74 0.41 2.85
C GLY A 20 8.91 -0.34 3.50
N LEU A 21 9.12 -0.15 4.80
CA LEU A 21 10.18 -0.85 5.54
C LEU A 21 9.93 -2.36 5.61
N VAL A 22 8.70 -2.78 5.93
CA VAL A 22 8.34 -4.21 6.01
C VAL A 22 8.46 -4.87 4.64
N THR A 23 7.91 -4.25 3.59
CA THR A 23 8.02 -4.78 2.22
C THR A 23 9.47 -4.82 1.76
N GLY A 24 10.28 -3.79 2.04
CA GLY A 24 11.70 -3.79 1.71
C GLY A 24 12.48 -4.91 2.41
N ALA A 25 12.28 -5.08 3.72
CA ALA A 25 12.94 -6.15 4.47
C ALA A 25 12.54 -7.54 3.96
N VAL A 26 11.25 -7.78 3.73
CA VAL A 26 10.77 -9.06 3.18
C VAL A 26 11.26 -9.28 1.76
N ALA A 27 11.32 -8.24 0.92
CA ALA A 27 11.82 -8.34 -0.45
C ALA A 27 13.30 -8.71 -0.50
N VAL A 28 14.13 -8.16 0.39
CA VAL A 28 15.55 -8.54 0.49
C VAL A 28 15.69 -10.01 0.87
N VAL A 29 14.98 -10.47 1.91
CA VAL A 29 15.02 -11.87 2.33
C VAL A 29 14.51 -12.80 1.23
N ALA A 30 13.38 -12.46 0.61
CA ALA A 30 12.79 -13.25 -0.46
C ALA A 30 13.70 -13.31 -1.69
N ALA A 31 14.33 -12.20 -2.08
CA ALA A 31 15.27 -12.17 -3.20
C ALA A 31 16.50 -13.03 -2.95
N LEU A 32 17.02 -13.06 -1.71
CA LEU A 32 18.11 -13.96 -1.33
C LEU A 32 17.68 -15.42 -1.42
N VAL A 33 16.52 -15.77 -0.87
CA VAL A 33 16.01 -17.16 -0.90
C VAL A 33 15.76 -17.61 -2.35
N VAL A 34 15.08 -16.80 -3.15
CA VAL A 34 14.81 -17.10 -4.57
C VAL A 34 16.10 -17.16 -5.38
N GLY A 35 17.05 -16.24 -5.14
CA GLY A 35 18.36 -16.23 -5.79
C GLY A 35 19.15 -17.50 -5.56
N LEU A 36 19.09 -18.05 -4.34
CA LEU A 36 19.79 -19.28 -3.96
C LEU A 36 19.08 -20.56 -4.42
N VAL A 37 17.75 -20.56 -4.55
CA VAL A 37 16.95 -21.77 -4.86
C VAL A 37 16.63 -21.89 -6.35
N LEU A 38 16.28 -20.78 -7.01
CA LEU A 38 15.79 -20.74 -8.39
C LEU A 38 16.76 -20.03 -9.34
N GLY A 39 17.51 -19.06 -8.81
CA GLY A 39 18.57 -18.36 -9.53
C GLY A 39 18.46 -16.84 -9.42
N TRP A 40 19.57 -16.14 -9.67
CA TRP A 40 19.64 -14.68 -9.48
C TRP A 40 18.79 -13.88 -10.48
N ALA A 41 18.42 -14.44 -11.62
CA ALA A 41 17.46 -13.83 -12.54
C ALA A 41 16.07 -13.71 -11.89
N ASP A 42 15.61 -14.76 -11.21
CA ASP A 42 14.33 -14.77 -10.51
C ASP A 42 14.31 -13.85 -9.29
N ALA A 43 15.47 -13.69 -8.62
CA ALA A 43 15.63 -12.72 -7.55
C ALA A 43 15.34 -11.28 -8.03
N VAL A 44 15.70 -10.94 -9.27
CA VAL A 44 15.35 -9.65 -9.86
C VAL A 44 13.82 -9.53 -10.01
N GLY A 45 13.13 -10.59 -10.43
CA GLY A 45 11.66 -10.63 -10.48
C GLY A 45 11.00 -10.33 -9.14
N VAL A 46 11.56 -10.86 -8.05
CA VAL A 46 11.09 -10.55 -6.68
C VAL A 46 11.25 -9.07 -6.35
N LEU A 47 12.42 -8.50 -6.61
CA LEU A 47 12.71 -7.09 -6.31
C LEU A 47 11.86 -6.14 -7.16
N VAL A 48 11.68 -6.45 -8.44
CA VAL A 48 10.82 -5.68 -9.36
C VAL A 48 9.36 -5.76 -8.89
N GLY A 49 8.87 -6.95 -8.54
CA GLY A 49 7.51 -7.13 -8.02
C GLY A 49 7.28 -6.33 -6.73
N ALA A 50 8.23 -6.38 -5.80
CA ALA A 50 8.19 -5.59 -4.56
C ALA A 50 8.16 -4.08 -4.84
N ALA A 51 9.00 -3.61 -5.77
CA ALA A 51 9.03 -2.19 -6.16
C ALA A 51 7.70 -1.73 -6.76
N ILE A 52 7.10 -2.54 -7.66
CA ILE A 52 5.78 -2.27 -8.25
C ILE A 52 4.73 -2.16 -7.16
N VAL A 53 4.67 -3.13 -6.24
CA VAL A 53 3.70 -3.13 -5.13
C VAL A 53 3.88 -1.88 -4.26
N THR A 54 5.10 -1.57 -3.82
CA THR A 54 5.35 -0.39 -2.98
C THR A 54 4.91 0.89 -3.70
N ALA A 55 5.29 1.07 -4.97
CA ALA A 55 4.89 2.23 -5.76
C ALA A 55 3.36 2.34 -5.83
N PHE A 56 2.68 1.24 -6.15
CA PHE A 56 1.24 1.16 -6.25
C PHE A 56 0.55 1.57 -4.96
N PHE A 57 0.93 1.00 -3.82
CA PHE A 57 0.28 1.30 -2.55
C PHE A 57 0.59 2.71 -2.05
N CYS A 58 1.80 3.21 -2.26
CA CYS A 58 2.14 4.61 -1.95
C CYS A 58 1.29 5.59 -2.76
N VAL A 59 1.24 5.43 -4.09
CA VAL A 59 0.44 6.31 -4.96
C VAL A 59 -1.04 6.26 -4.57
N SER A 60 -1.60 5.07 -4.32
CA SER A 60 -2.99 4.97 -3.85
C SER A 60 -3.24 5.65 -2.52
N GLY A 61 -2.34 5.47 -1.55
CA GLY A 61 -2.47 6.13 -0.25
C GLY A 61 -2.49 7.65 -0.39
N LEU A 62 -1.63 8.20 -1.24
CA LEU A 62 -1.58 9.64 -1.53
C LEU A 62 -2.86 10.12 -2.22
N VAL A 63 -3.35 9.40 -3.23
CA VAL A 63 -4.58 9.75 -3.97
C VAL A 63 -5.80 9.70 -3.06
N VAL A 64 -5.92 8.68 -2.21
CA VAL A 64 -7.03 8.54 -1.26
C VAL A 64 -6.99 9.64 -0.20
N ALA A 65 -5.82 9.92 0.37
CA ALA A 65 -5.66 11.01 1.34
C ALA A 65 -5.97 12.37 0.72
N TRP A 66 -5.54 12.60 -0.53
CA TRP A 66 -5.88 13.80 -1.27
C TRP A 66 -7.39 13.92 -1.54
N ALA A 67 -8.03 12.85 -1.99
CA ALA A 67 -9.48 12.82 -2.23
C ALA A 67 -10.28 13.09 -0.94
N GLY A 68 -9.86 12.48 0.18
CA GLY A 68 -10.47 12.70 1.49
C GLY A 68 -10.31 14.12 2.02
N ARG A 69 -9.24 14.84 1.64
CA ARG A 69 -9.11 16.27 1.95
C ARG A 69 -10.14 17.15 1.22
N ILE A 70 -10.65 16.71 0.07
CA ILE A 70 -11.69 17.42 -0.68
C ILE A 70 -13.06 17.08 -0.08
N ALA A 71 -13.40 15.80 0.00
CA ALA A 71 -14.59 15.29 0.69
C ALA A 71 -14.42 13.82 1.08
N ASP A 72 -14.85 13.45 2.29
CA ASP A 72 -14.74 12.07 2.79
C ASP A 72 -15.45 11.06 1.87
N SER A 73 -16.53 11.47 1.21
CA SER A 73 -17.28 10.64 0.25
C SER A 73 -16.46 10.24 -0.99
N TYR A 74 -15.36 10.92 -1.30
CA TYR A 74 -14.49 10.60 -2.43
C TYR A 74 -13.41 9.55 -2.13
N THR A 75 -13.21 9.20 -0.86
CA THR A 75 -12.18 8.23 -0.46
C THR A 75 -12.40 6.83 -1.05
N LEU A 76 -13.64 6.33 -1.01
CA LEU A 76 -14.00 5.02 -1.53
C LEU A 76 -13.96 4.97 -3.07
N PRO A 77 -14.55 5.93 -3.81
CA PRO A 77 -14.36 6.02 -5.26
C PRO A 77 -12.89 6.12 -5.68
N ALA A 78 -12.07 6.91 -4.96
CA ALA A 78 -10.65 7.03 -5.23
C ALA A 78 -9.91 5.70 -5.00
N ALA A 79 -10.23 4.97 -3.93
CA ALA A 79 -9.64 3.67 -3.64
C ALA A 79 -10.00 2.63 -4.72
N LEU A 80 -11.27 2.54 -5.10
CA LEU A 80 -11.74 1.64 -6.16
C LEU A 80 -11.14 1.99 -7.53
N GLY A 81 -11.11 3.28 -7.88
CA GLY A 81 -10.50 3.76 -9.12
C GLY A 81 -9.01 3.42 -9.20
N MET A 82 -8.28 3.64 -8.11
CA MET A 82 -6.86 3.25 -8.05
C MET A 82 -6.65 1.74 -8.12
N PHE A 83 -7.52 0.94 -7.51
CA PHE A 83 -7.46 -0.52 -7.66
C PHE A 83 -7.66 -0.94 -9.11
N PHE A 84 -8.66 -0.36 -9.78
CA PHE A 84 -8.93 -0.63 -11.20
C PHE A 84 -7.75 -0.24 -12.09
N VAL A 85 -7.19 0.96 -11.90
CA VAL A 85 -5.99 1.42 -12.63
C VAL A 85 -4.82 0.44 -12.44
N LYS A 86 -4.55 0.01 -11.21
CA LYS A 86 -3.49 -0.98 -10.95
C LYS A 86 -3.72 -2.31 -11.66
N ALA A 87 -4.96 -2.80 -11.67
CA ALA A 87 -5.30 -4.04 -12.36
C ALA A 87 -5.02 -3.92 -13.87
N LEU A 88 -5.40 -2.80 -14.49
CA LEU A 88 -5.11 -2.53 -15.90
C LEU A 88 -3.60 -2.43 -16.18
N VAL A 89 -2.87 -1.71 -15.32
CA VAL A 89 -1.41 -1.56 -15.46
C VAL A 89 -0.72 -2.92 -15.32
N LEU A 90 -1.08 -3.74 -14.34
CA LEU A 90 -0.51 -5.09 -14.18
C LEU A 90 -0.88 -6.02 -15.33
N PHE A 91 -2.12 -5.96 -15.80
CA PHE A 91 -2.55 -6.73 -16.96
C PHE A 91 -1.69 -6.39 -18.19
N ALA A 92 -1.51 -5.09 -18.47
CA ALA A 92 -0.69 -4.63 -19.58
C ALA A 92 0.79 -5.03 -19.40
N LEU A 93 1.35 -4.83 -18.20
CA LEU A 93 2.76 -5.11 -17.89
C LEU A 93 3.08 -6.60 -18.00
N LEU A 94 2.25 -7.47 -17.40
CA LEU A 94 2.42 -8.93 -17.50
C LEU A 94 2.10 -9.45 -18.91
N GLY A 95 1.19 -8.81 -19.63
CA GLY A 95 0.86 -9.15 -21.01
C GLY A 95 1.99 -8.82 -21.99
N ALA A 96 2.73 -7.74 -21.74
CA ALA A 96 3.84 -7.29 -22.59
C ALA A 96 5.15 -8.08 -22.39
N LEU A 97 5.31 -8.77 -21.26
CA LEU A 97 6.49 -9.58 -20.99
C LEU A 97 6.58 -10.76 -21.96
N PRO A 98 7.71 -11.03 -22.64
CA PRO A 98 7.85 -12.23 -23.45
C PRO A 98 7.77 -13.51 -22.59
N ARG A 99 7.32 -14.64 -23.19
CA ARG A 99 7.23 -15.92 -22.47
C ARG A 99 8.61 -16.45 -22.07
N ASP A 100 9.57 -16.37 -22.98
CA ASP A 100 10.94 -16.86 -22.76
C ASP A 100 11.91 -15.68 -22.51
N GLY A 101 11.45 -14.71 -21.72
CA GLY A 101 12.24 -13.54 -21.35
C GLY A 101 13.28 -13.85 -20.26
N TRP A 102 14.23 -12.94 -20.08
CA TRP A 102 15.17 -12.97 -18.95
C TRP A 102 14.49 -12.76 -17.59
N LEU A 103 13.25 -12.23 -17.60
CA LEU A 103 12.43 -12.02 -16.42
C LEU A 103 11.27 -13.00 -16.44
N ASP A 104 11.26 -13.94 -15.49
CA ASP A 104 10.18 -14.91 -15.37
C ASP A 104 8.87 -14.23 -14.97
N ARG A 105 7.87 -14.37 -15.85
CA ARG A 105 6.54 -13.78 -15.68
C ARG A 105 5.84 -14.35 -14.45
N LEU A 106 6.03 -15.64 -14.17
CA LEU A 106 5.36 -16.32 -13.06
C LEU A 106 5.91 -15.85 -11.71
N THR A 107 7.24 -15.79 -11.59
CA THR A 107 7.92 -15.26 -10.41
C THR A 107 7.52 -13.81 -10.14
N LEU A 108 7.50 -12.96 -11.16
CA LEU A 108 7.07 -11.57 -11.01
C LEU A 108 5.59 -11.48 -10.55
N ALA A 109 4.69 -12.27 -11.15
CA ALA A 109 3.28 -12.27 -10.79
C ALA A 109 3.07 -12.69 -9.32
N TRP A 110 3.74 -13.76 -8.87
CA TRP A 110 3.68 -14.19 -7.48
C TRP A 110 4.29 -13.18 -6.51
N ALA A 111 5.42 -12.54 -6.88
CA ALA A 111 6.03 -11.49 -6.08
C ALA A 111 5.06 -10.31 -5.87
N VAL A 112 4.32 -9.91 -6.92
CA VAL A 112 3.30 -8.86 -6.82
C VAL A 112 2.14 -9.29 -5.92
N VAL A 113 1.63 -10.52 -6.08
CA VAL A 113 0.52 -11.04 -5.27
C VAL A 113 0.90 -11.10 -3.79
N VAL A 114 2.01 -11.76 -3.46
CA VAL A 114 2.48 -11.90 -2.08
C VAL A 114 2.82 -10.54 -1.48
N GLY A 115 3.48 -9.67 -2.24
CA GLY A 115 3.78 -8.30 -1.80
C GLY A 115 2.51 -7.49 -1.50
N ALA A 116 1.50 -7.58 -2.36
CA ALA A 116 0.23 -6.88 -2.16
C ALA A 116 -0.53 -7.40 -0.94
N LEU A 117 -0.52 -8.72 -0.71
CA LEU A 117 -1.13 -9.32 0.48
C LEU A 117 -0.39 -8.92 1.76
N LEU A 118 0.95 -8.95 1.74
CA LEU A 118 1.78 -8.48 2.84
C LEU A 118 1.46 -7.03 3.20
N TRP A 119 1.47 -6.14 2.20
CA TRP A 119 1.17 -4.72 2.41
C TRP A 119 -0.25 -4.54 2.98
N SER A 120 -1.23 -5.24 2.41
CA SER A 120 -2.62 -5.17 2.87
C SER A 120 -2.73 -5.61 4.33
N GLY A 121 -2.02 -6.67 4.73
CA GLY A 121 -1.94 -7.11 6.13
C GLY A 121 -1.35 -6.05 7.06
N VAL A 122 -0.24 -5.40 6.66
CA VAL A 122 0.37 -4.31 7.45
C VAL A 122 -0.58 -3.13 7.58
N GLN A 123 -1.20 -2.71 6.48
CA GLN A 123 -2.16 -1.60 6.47
C GLN A 123 -3.39 -1.93 7.33
N LEU A 124 -3.94 -3.13 7.20
CA LEU A 124 -5.09 -3.57 7.96
C LEU A 124 -4.79 -3.64 9.45
N ARG A 125 -3.63 -4.18 9.82
CA ARG A 125 -3.15 -4.23 11.20
C ARG A 125 -2.94 -2.83 11.79
N TRP A 126 -2.49 -1.87 10.99
CA TRP A 126 -2.36 -0.47 11.39
C TRP A 126 -3.74 0.15 11.64
N VAL A 127 -4.71 -0.04 10.74
CA VAL A 127 -6.07 0.50 10.88
C VAL A 127 -6.78 -0.09 12.11
N TRP A 128 -6.75 -1.41 12.27
CA TRP A 128 -7.48 -2.11 13.33
C TRP A 128 -6.97 -1.85 14.74
N THR A 129 -5.77 -1.30 14.89
CA THR A 129 -5.22 -0.99 16.22
C THR A 129 -5.27 0.48 16.60
N ARG A 130 -5.82 1.33 15.74
CA ARG A 130 -6.12 2.71 16.11
C ARG A 130 -7.44 2.82 16.83
N LYS A 131 -7.49 3.73 17.80
CA LYS A 131 -8.72 4.07 18.52
C LYS A 131 -9.61 4.88 17.59
N ILE A 132 -10.81 4.36 17.29
CA ILE A 132 -11.86 5.09 16.58
C ILE A 132 -12.82 5.61 17.64
N PHE A 133 -12.76 6.93 17.90
CA PHE A 133 -13.60 7.55 18.92
C PHE A 133 -14.98 7.85 18.33
N TYR A 134 -16.02 7.22 18.90
CA TYR A 134 -17.41 7.55 18.58
C TYR A 134 -17.82 8.92 19.15
N VAL A 135 -17.29 9.26 20.32
CA VAL A 135 -17.47 10.57 20.97
C VAL A 135 -16.12 11.28 21.01
N PRO A 136 -16.04 12.58 20.63
CA PRO A 136 -14.80 13.34 20.75
C PRO A 136 -14.23 13.22 22.17
N PRO A 137 -12.94 12.89 22.34
CA PRO A 137 -12.34 12.84 23.66
C PRO A 137 -12.39 14.22 24.33
N PRO A 138 -12.53 14.29 25.67
CA PRO A 138 -12.48 15.56 26.38
C PRO A 138 -11.16 16.28 26.07
N PRO A 139 -11.18 17.63 25.98
CA PRO A 139 -9.98 18.39 25.70
C PRO A 139 -8.91 18.14 26.78
N PRO A 140 -7.61 18.14 26.41
CA PRO A 140 -6.54 18.02 27.39
C PRO A 140 -6.62 19.17 28.41
N PRO A 141 -6.15 18.96 29.67
CA PRO A 141 -6.16 20.01 30.68
C PRO A 141 -5.38 21.23 30.19
N SER A 142 -5.93 22.43 30.39
CA SER A 142 -5.23 23.69 30.12
C SER A 142 -4.04 23.83 31.08
N THR A 143 -2.83 24.00 30.55
CA THR A 143 -1.60 24.21 31.35
C THR A 143 -1.49 25.62 31.95
N LEU A 144 -2.62 26.28 32.22
CA LEU A 144 -2.69 27.66 32.72
C LEU A 144 -3.36 27.77 34.10
N ASP A 145 -3.39 26.68 34.86
CA ASP A 145 -3.71 26.70 36.30
C ASP A 145 -2.42 26.66 37.13
#